data_AF-A0A2S8G075-F1
#
_entry.id   AF-A0A2S8G075-F1
#
_cell.length_a   1.000
_cell.length_b   1.000
_cell.length_c   1.000
_cell.angle_alpha   90.00
_cell.angle_beta   90.00
_cell.angle_gamma   90.00
#
_symmetry.space_group_name_H-M   'P 1'
#
loop_
_entity.id
_entity.type
_entity.pdbx_description
1 polymer ?
#
loop_
_entity_poly.entity_id
_entity_poly.type
_entity_poly.pdbx_seq_one_letter_code
_entity_poly.pdbx_strand_id
1 'polypeptide(L)'
;MKRITFGLICCLLLPSFASPVAADEKASVQANARPDWATFNPSPHQSGRRGEAISAIIMHFTAGGTQSGTVGWFRNPNAKVSAHYVVGRDGMVVQMVPLDKAAWHAGKSKIGEKTGVNSYSVGIEICNWGPLRQVDGKFVTYSGRKYDGPTPIQSADGRYWEPYTDAQYASLLKLCEYLTSEYEITHITGHSDIAIPQGRKHDPGDAFAWDEFREGLKDRKLQHIGPLEVKK
;
A
#
# COMPACT_ATOMS: atom_id res chain seq x y z
N MET A 1 -85.44 -4.30 7.79
CA MET A 1 -84.39 -5.34 7.67
C MET A 1 -83.79 -5.28 6.27
N LYS A 2 -82.60 -4.66 6.12
CA LYS A 2 -81.86 -4.60 4.85
C LYS A 2 -80.50 -5.26 5.09
N ARG A 3 -80.20 -6.33 4.35
CA ARG A 3 -78.91 -7.04 4.39
C ARG A 3 -78.01 -6.56 3.25
N ILE A 4 -76.86 -6.00 3.65
CA ILE A 4 -75.48 -6.27 3.22
C ILE A 4 -75.16 -6.32 1.72
N THR A 5 -74.26 -5.43 1.31
CA THR A 5 -73.03 -5.74 0.54
C THR A 5 -72.04 -4.58 0.71
N PHE A 6 -70.90 -4.81 1.35
CA PHE A 6 -69.75 -3.90 1.32
C PHE A 6 -68.65 -4.53 0.48
N GLY A 7 -68.27 -3.81 -0.58
CA GLY A 7 -67.29 -4.23 -1.57
C GLY A 7 -65.86 -4.12 -1.06
N LEU A 8 -65.05 -5.04 -1.58
CA LEU A 8 -63.61 -5.15 -1.41
C LEU A 8 -62.91 -3.93 -2.04
N ILE A 9 -62.28 -3.06 -1.25
CA ILE A 9 -61.39 -2.01 -1.79
C ILE A 9 -60.03 -2.65 -2.04
N CYS A 10 -59.71 -2.80 -3.33
CA CYS A 10 -58.42 -3.25 -3.84
C CYS A 10 -57.36 -2.17 -3.53
N CYS A 11 -56.45 -2.47 -2.59
CA CYS A 11 -55.29 -1.64 -2.31
C CYS A 11 -54.25 -1.91 -3.41
N LEU A 12 -54.13 -1.01 -4.38
CA LEU A 12 -53.10 -1.06 -5.43
C LEU A 12 -51.73 -0.81 -4.78
N LEU A 13 -50.95 -1.88 -4.60
CA LEU A 13 -49.53 -1.84 -4.30
C LEU A 13 -48.79 -1.28 -5.52
N LEU A 14 -48.25 -0.06 -5.41
CA LEU A 14 -47.25 0.44 -6.34
C LEU A 14 -45.98 -0.43 -6.19
N PRO A 15 -45.37 -0.91 -7.29
CA PRO A 15 -44.10 -1.62 -7.19
C PRO A 15 -43.03 -0.63 -6.72
N SER A 16 -42.42 -0.95 -5.57
CA SER A 16 -41.22 -0.28 -5.09
C SER A 16 -40.07 -0.65 -6.04
N PHE A 17 -39.68 0.29 -6.91
CA PHE A 17 -38.47 0.14 -7.71
C PHE A 17 -37.27 0.34 -6.77
N ALA A 18 -36.72 -0.76 -6.24
CA ALA A 18 -35.38 -0.75 -5.69
C ALA A 18 -34.41 -0.39 -6.82
N SER A 19 -33.69 0.73 -6.68
CA SER A 19 -32.69 1.16 -7.67
C SER A 19 -31.57 0.10 -7.78
N PRO A 20 -31.18 -0.32 -9.00
CA PRO A 20 -30.19 -1.39 -9.19
C PRO A 20 -28.74 -0.95 -8.95
N VAL A 21 -28.51 0.28 -8.48
CA VAL A 21 -27.19 0.93 -8.45
C VAL A 21 -26.18 0.21 -7.54
N ALA A 22 -26.62 -0.44 -6.46
CA ALA A 22 -25.70 -0.98 -5.45
C ALA A 22 -25.00 -2.30 -5.84
N ALA A 23 -25.57 -3.08 -6.75
CA ALA A 23 -25.00 -4.38 -7.14
C ALA A 23 -23.95 -4.26 -8.25
N ASP A 24 -24.13 -3.30 -9.16
CA ASP A 24 -23.26 -3.08 -10.32
C ASP A 24 -21.95 -2.35 -9.94
N GLU A 25 -22.04 -1.43 -8.97
CA GLU A 25 -20.88 -0.69 -8.47
C GLU A 25 -19.87 -1.61 -7.76
N LYS A 26 -20.34 -2.58 -6.96
CA LYS A 26 -19.48 -3.57 -6.28
C LYS A 26 -18.76 -4.52 -7.24
N ALA A 27 -19.39 -4.89 -8.36
CA ALA A 27 -18.77 -5.74 -9.39
C ALA A 27 -17.68 -4.99 -10.17
N SER A 28 -17.86 -3.68 -10.41
CA SER A 28 -16.86 -2.83 -11.08
C SER A 28 -15.60 -2.56 -10.24
N VAL A 29 -15.74 -2.53 -8.92
CA VAL A 29 -14.63 -2.25 -7.99
C VAL A 29 -13.63 -3.41 -7.99
N GLN A 30 -14.07 -4.67 -8.01
CA GLN A 30 -13.16 -5.81 -8.08
C GLN A 30 -12.51 -6.05 -9.45
N ALA A 31 -13.02 -5.48 -10.56
CA ALA A 31 -12.45 -5.68 -11.89
C ALA A 31 -10.99 -5.15 -12.03
N ASN A 32 -10.58 -4.24 -11.14
CA ASN A 32 -9.22 -3.69 -11.06
C ASN A 32 -8.37 -4.31 -9.94
N ALA A 33 -8.95 -5.23 -9.15
CA ALA A 33 -8.24 -5.97 -8.13
C ALA A 33 -7.33 -6.99 -8.81
N ARG A 34 -6.02 -6.73 -8.79
CA ARG A 34 -5.02 -7.65 -9.28
C ARG A 34 -3.82 -7.64 -8.34
N PRO A 35 -3.35 -8.79 -7.86
CA PRO A 35 -3.83 -10.16 -8.13
C PRO A 35 -5.04 -10.59 -7.26
N ASP A 36 -5.65 -11.74 -7.58
CA ASP A 36 -6.88 -12.28 -6.96
C ASP A 36 -6.79 -12.56 -5.45
N TRP A 37 -5.57 -12.75 -4.94
CA TRP A 37 -5.29 -12.93 -3.51
C TRP A 37 -5.14 -11.60 -2.75
N ALA A 38 -5.24 -10.45 -3.43
CA ALA A 38 -5.32 -9.14 -2.79
C ALA A 38 -6.78 -8.66 -2.71
N THR A 39 -7.13 -8.03 -1.59
CA THR A 39 -8.42 -7.35 -1.48
C THR A 39 -8.31 -5.95 -2.06
N PHE A 40 -9.36 -5.42 -2.68
CA PHE A 40 -9.33 -4.07 -3.25
C PHE A 40 -10.19 -3.10 -2.42
N ASN A 41 -9.58 -1.98 -2.01
CA ASN A 41 -10.22 -0.93 -1.23
C ASN A 41 -9.75 0.45 -1.73
N PRO A 42 -10.44 1.04 -2.72
CA PRO A 42 -9.88 2.13 -3.50
C PRO A 42 -9.64 3.41 -2.71
N SER A 43 -8.48 4.02 -2.96
CA SER A 43 -8.15 5.40 -2.58
C SER A 43 -8.57 6.36 -3.70
N PRO A 44 -9.12 7.55 -3.39
CA PRO A 44 -9.38 8.58 -4.39
C PRO A 44 -8.10 9.30 -4.87
N HIS A 45 -6.96 9.07 -4.19
CA HIS A 45 -5.71 9.81 -4.40
C HIS A 45 -4.88 9.16 -5.50
N GLN A 46 -5.14 9.53 -6.74
CA GLN A 46 -4.46 8.96 -7.90
C GLN A 46 -4.45 9.93 -9.08
N SER A 47 -3.57 9.68 -10.04
CA SER A 47 -3.50 10.40 -11.31
C SER A 47 -3.25 9.45 -12.48
N GLY A 48 -3.31 9.95 -13.71
CA GLY A 48 -2.78 9.21 -14.85
C GLY A 48 -1.26 9.01 -14.75
N ARG A 49 -0.73 7.98 -15.41
CA ARG A 49 0.71 7.69 -15.50
C ARG A 49 1.49 8.61 -16.44
N ARG A 50 0.85 9.61 -17.06
CA ARG A 50 1.50 10.55 -17.99
C ARG A 50 2.23 9.86 -19.16
N GLY A 51 1.69 8.74 -19.65
CA GLY A 51 2.27 7.96 -20.75
C GLY A 51 3.43 7.05 -20.34
N GLU A 52 3.79 6.99 -19.06
CA GLU A 52 4.87 6.15 -18.57
C GLU A 52 4.45 4.69 -18.40
N ALA A 53 5.35 3.77 -18.79
CA ALA A 53 5.26 2.37 -18.44
C ALA A 53 5.71 2.15 -16.98
N ILE A 54 5.13 1.14 -16.33
CA ILE A 54 5.60 0.68 -15.02
C ILE A 54 6.97 0.04 -15.19
N SER A 55 7.94 0.55 -14.44
CA SER A 55 9.34 0.10 -14.52
C SER A 55 10.04 0.01 -13.15
N ALA A 56 9.37 0.41 -12.06
CA ALA A 56 9.95 0.37 -10.71
C ALA A 56 8.94 -0.02 -9.63
N ILE A 57 9.43 -0.63 -8.55
CA ILE A 57 8.71 -0.86 -7.29
C ILE A 57 9.41 -0.08 -6.18
N ILE A 58 8.64 0.70 -5.42
CA ILE A 58 9.15 1.47 -4.28
C ILE A 58 8.56 0.91 -3.00
N MET A 59 9.44 0.51 -2.08
CA MET A 59 9.10 0.02 -0.75
C MET A 59 9.00 1.17 0.25
N HIS A 60 7.95 1.14 1.07
CA HIS A 60 7.66 2.11 2.12
C HIS A 60 7.36 1.38 3.44
N PHE A 61 7.52 2.09 4.56
CA PHE A 61 6.78 1.77 5.78
C PHE A 61 5.72 2.82 6.02
N THR A 62 4.66 2.42 6.73
CA THR A 62 3.54 3.32 7.02
C THR A 62 3.82 4.31 8.16
N ALA A 63 4.84 4.04 9.00
CA ALA A 63 5.11 4.73 10.26
C ALA A 63 3.88 4.74 11.18
N GLY A 64 3.06 3.69 11.05
CA GLY A 64 1.68 3.67 11.52
C GLY A 64 1.31 2.37 12.23
N GLY A 65 0.07 2.36 12.72
CA GLY A 65 -0.49 1.24 13.47
C GLY A 65 -0.94 0.10 12.57
N THR A 66 -2.25 -0.12 12.53
CA THR A 66 -2.85 -1.27 11.84
C THR A 66 -2.98 -1.03 10.33
N GLN A 67 -3.05 -2.12 9.54
CA GLN A 67 -3.38 -2.04 8.12
C GLN A 67 -4.72 -1.32 7.89
N SER A 68 -5.74 -1.61 8.71
CA SER A 68 -7.04 -0.93 8.64
C SER A 68 -6.92 0.58 8.85
N GLY A 69 -6.03 1.02 9.72
CA GLY A 69 -5.73 2.44 9.93
C GLY A 69 -5.11 3.10 8.71
N THR A 70 -4.11 2.45 8.09
CA THR A 70 -3.48 2.94 6.84
C THR A 70 -4.48 2.99 5.69
N VAL A 71 -5.26 1.92 5.50
CA VAL A 71 -6.32 1.85 4.48
C VAL A 71 -7.35 2.96 4.71
N GLY A 72 -7.78 3.18 5.95
CA GLY A 72 -8.69 4.26 6.30
C GLY A 72 -8.10 5.65 6.00
N TRP A 73 -6.82 5.86 6.30
CA TRP A 73 -6.12 7.11 6.01
C TRP A 73 -6.06 7.39 4.50
N PHE A 74 -5.67 6.42 3.68
CA PHE A 74 -5.62 6.58 2.23
C PHE A 74 -6.98 6.79 1.57
N ARG A 75 -8.08 6.48 2.25
CA ARG A 75 -9.45 6.78 1.77
C ARG A 75 -9.93 8.16 2.20
N ASN A 76 -9.31 8.77 3.20
CA ASN A 76 -9.67 10.10 3.68
C ASN A 76 -9.41 11.13 2.57
N PRO A 77 -10.42 11.90 2.10
CA PRO A 77 -10.25 12.91 1.05
C PRO A 77 -9.18 13.97 1.37
N ASN A 78 -8.88 14.18 2.66
CA ASN A 78 -7.88 15.15 3.10
C ASN A 78 -6.44 14.61 3.13
N ALA A 79 -6.23 13.29 3.01
CA ALA A 79 -4.89 12.70 3.13
C ALA A 79 -3.95 13.12 2.00
N LYS A 80 -4.47 13.23 0.77
CA LYS A 80 -3.70 13.60 -0.44
C LYS A 80 -2.44 12.74 -0.64
N VAL A 81 -2.52 11.47 -0.22
CA VAL A 81 -1.46 10.46 -0.34
C VAL A 81 -2.10 9.07 -0.48
N SER A 82 -1.40 8.16 -1.16
CA SER A 82 -1.80 6.77 -1.33
C SER A 82 -0.60 5.94 -1.77
N ALA A 83 -0.75 4.61 -1.71
CA ALA A 83 0.10 3.65 -2.39
C ALA A 83 -0.74 2.72 -3.25
N HIS A 84 -0.11 1.85 -4.04
CA HIS A 84 -0.86 0.86 -4.82
C HIS A 84 -1.27 -0.32 -3.94
N TYR A 85 -0.39 -0.75 -3.04
CA TYR A 85 -0.65 -1.85 -2.12
C TYR A 85 -0.29 -1.48 -0.68
N VAL A 86 -0.99 -2.09 0.28
CA VAL A 86 -0.69 -2.06 1.70
C VAL A 86 -0.56 -3.50 2.20
N VAL A 87 0.59 -3.85 2.78
CA VAL A 87 0.86 -5.18 3.34
C VAL A 87 0.76 -5.13 4.87
N GLY A 88 -0.13 -5.93 5.44
CA GLY A 88 -0.34 -6.07 6.88
C GLY A 88 0.77 -6.90 7.55
N ARG A 89 0.89 -6.81 8.88
CA ARG A 89 1.86 -7.63 9.65
C ARG A 89 1.57 -9.13 9.58
N ASP A 90 0.33 -9.48 9.28
CA ASP A 90 -0.16 -10.85 9.02
C ASP A 90 0.05 -11.30 7.57
N GLY A 91 0.67 -10.47 6.72
CA GLY A 91 0.88 -10.74 5.30
C GLY A 91 -0.34 -10.46 4.42
N MET A 92 -1.48 -10.03 4.97
CA MET A 92 -2.64 -9.70 4.13
C MET A 92 -2.32 -8.51 3.24
N VAL A 93 -2.78 -8.56 1.98
CA VAL A 93 -2.52 -7.50 1.00
C VAL A 93 -3.80 -6.82 0.59
N VAL A 94 -3.81 -5.49 0.70
CA VAL A 94 -4.90 -4.62 0.25
C VAL A 94 -4.37 -3.75 -0.87
N GLN A 95 -4.97 -3.87 -2.06
CA GLN A 95 -4.75 -2.94 -3.16
C GLN A 95 -5.62 -1.71 -2.99
N MET A 96 -5.02 -0.54 -3.17
CA MET A 96 -5.66 0.77 -2.95
C MET A 96 -5.79 1.58 -4.25
N VAL A 97 -4.89 1.38 -5.22
CA VAL A 97 -4.92 2.09 -6.50
C VAL A 97 -4.73 1.07 -7.64
N PRO A 98 -5.56 1.13 -8.70
CA PRO A 98 -5.36 0.31 -9.91
C PRO A 98 -3.99 0.52 -10.54
N LEU A 99 -3.42 -0.54 -11.13
CA LEU A 99 -2.07 -0.48 -11.72
C LEU A 99 -2.00 0.37 -13.01
N ASP A 100 -3.10 0.65 -13.71
CA ASP A 100 -3.13 1.58 -14.85
C ASP A 100 -3.07 3.07 -14.42
N LYS A 101 -3.11 3.33 -13.11
CA LYS A 101 -3.08 4.66 -12.49
C LYS A 101 -1.83 4.83 -11.64
N ALA A 102 -1.46 6.07 -11.39
CA ALA A 102 -0.35 6.43 -10.52
C ALA A 102 -0.87 6.78 -9.12
N ALA A 103 -0.48 6.00 -8.10
CA ALA A 103 -0.67 6.37 -6.70
C ALA A 103 0.25 7.54 -6.28
N TRP A 104 -0.10 8.23 -5.20
CA TRP A 104 0.62 9.39 -4.70
C TRP A 104 1.53 9.04 -3.52
N HIS A 105 2.56 8.22 -3.76
CA HIS A 105 3.43 7.67 -2.71
C HIS A 105 4.82 8.32 -2.65
N ALA A 106 5.45 8.59 -3.80
CA ALA A 106 6.86 8.97 -3.86
C ALA A 106 7.12 10.47 -3.60
N GLY A 107 6.15 11.34 -3.91
CA GLY A 107 6.33 12.80 -3.87
C GLY A 107 7.48 13.28 -4.77
N LYS A 108 8.19 14.35 -4.38
CA LYS A 108 9.36 14.84 -5.12
C LYS A 108 10.50 13.81 -5.05
N SER A 109 10.80 13.19 -6.18
CA SER A 109 11.65 12.00 -6.23
C SER A 109 12.29 11.78 -7.61
N LYS A 110 13.38 11.01 -7.66
CA LYS A 110 14.04 10.55 -8.89
C LYS A 110 14.70 9.17 -8.73
N ILE A 111 14.82 8.42 -9.82
CA ILE A 111 15.73 7.28 -9.96
C ILE A 111 16.73 7.65 -11.06
N GLY A 112 18.03 7.64 -10.75
CA GLY A 112 19.04 8.26 -11.61
C GLY A 112 18.69 9.73 -11.87
N GLU A 113 18.54 10.09 -13.15
CA GLU A 113 18.12 11.43 -13.58
C GLU A 113 16.61 11.55 -13.86
N LYS A 114 15.86 10.44 -13.85
CA LYS A 114 14.43 10.44 -14.19
C LYS A 114 13.59 10.85 -12.98
N THR A 115 12.95 12.02 -13.05
CA THR A 115 12.08 12.53 -11.97
C THR A 115 10.64 12.04 -12.07
N GLY A 116 9.86 12.26 -11.01
CA GLY A 116 8.42 12.01 -11.02
C GLY A 116 8.05 10.54 -10.85
N VAL A 117 8.72 9.86 -9.92
CA VAL A 117 8.68 8.40 -9.73
C VAL A 117 7.26 7.82 -9.70
N ASN A 118 6.29 8.52 -9.07
CA ASN A 118 4.87 8.12 -9.06
C ASN A 118 4.33 7.64 -10.42
N SER A 119 4.71 8.28 -11.53
CA SER A 119 4.13 7.95 -12.84
C SER A 119 4.59 6.59 -13.38
N TYR A 120 5.80 6.16 -13.06
CA TYR A 120 6.41 4.94 -13.61
C TYR A 120 6.68 3.86 -12.56
N SER A 121 6.20 4.04 -11.32
CA SER A 121 6.37 3.07 -10.25
C SER A 121 5.08 2.52 -9.67
N VAL A 122 5.22 1.38 -8.99
CA VAL A 122 4.26 0.83 -8.03
C VAL A 122 4.80 1.10 -6.63
N GLY A 123 3.95 1.63 -5.75
CA GLY A 123 4.27 1.89 -4.34
C GLY A 123 3.65 0.82 -3.45
N ILE A 124 4.45 0.23 -2.57
CA ILE A 124 4.02 -0.78 -1.59
C ILE A 124 4.28 -0.26 -0.18
N GLU A 125 3.21 -0.10 0.60
CA GLU A 125 3.25 0.35 1.99
C GLU A 125 3.21 -0.82 2.95
N ILE A 126 4.27 -0.99 3.74
CA ILE A 126 4.39 -2.11 4.67
C ILE A 126 4.04 -1.63 6.07
N CYS A 127 3.07 -2.28 6.71
CA CYS A 127 2.61 -1.88 8.05
C CYS A 127 3.73 -2.07 9.08
N ASN A 128 4.35 -0.96 9.47
CA ASN A 128 5.50 -0.94 10.38
C ASN A 128 5.56 0.44 11.06
N TRP A 129 5.95 0.47 12.33
CA TRP A 129 6.10 1.67 13.17
C TRP A 129 7.32 2.52 12.78
N GLY A 130 8.24 1.96 12.00
CA GLY A 130 9.48 2.56 11.58
C GLY A 130 10.46 2.70 12.76
N PRO A 131 11.11 3.86 12.91
CA PRO A 131 12.06 4.08 13.99
C PRO A 131 11.36 4.16 15.35
N LEU A 132 11.95 3.49 16.32
CA LEU A 132 11.55 3.42 17.71
C LEU A 132 12.55 4.20 18.58
N ARG A 133 12.05 4.77 19.67
CA ARG A 133 12.85 5.46 20.69
C ARG A 133 12.82 4.66 21.97
N GLN A 134 13.91 4.72 22.73
CA GLN A 134 13.96 4.15 24.07
C GLN A 134 13.72 5.26 25.10
N VAL A 135 12.74 5.07 25.98
CA VAL A 135 12.40 5.98 27.08
C VAL A 135 12.19 5.13 28.33
N ASP A 136 12.94 5.41 29.40
CA ASP A 136 12.91 4.67 30.67
C ASP A 136 13.00 3.14 30.49
N GLY A 137 13.92 2.71 29.61
CA GLY A 137 14.15 1.30 29.28
C GLY A 137 13.08 0.65 28.41
N LYS A 138 12.03 1.38 27.98
CA LYS A 138 10.94 0.88 27.13
C LYS A 138 11.01 1.47 25.74
N PHE A 139 10.54 0.71 24.74
CA PHE A 139 10.42 1.22 23.39
C PHE A 139 9.10 1.95 23.18
N VAL A 140 9.17 3.08 22.47
CA VAL A 140 8.01 3.88 22.08
C VAL A 140 8.11 4.26 20.61
N THR A 141 6.96 4.39 19.95
CA THR A 141 6.86 4.83 18.56
C THR A 141 7.23 6.31 18.42
N TYR A 142 7.36 6.78 17.17
CA TYR A 142 7.54 8.21 16.90
C TYR A 142 6.43 9.08 17.53
N SER A 143 5.19 8.59 17.59
CA SER A 143 4.07 9.31 18.23
C SER A 143 4.04 9.19 19.77
N GLY A 144 5.02 8.52 20.38
CA GLY A 144 5.11 8.33 21.83
C GLY A 144 4.21 7.22 22.37
N ARG A 145 3.62 6.40 21.50
CA ARG A 145 2.85 5.22 21.94
C ARG A 145 3.82 4.13 22.41
N LYS A 146 3.44 3.41 23.46
CA LYS A 146 4.15 2.20 23.88
C LYS A 146 4.25 1.22 22.71
N TYR A 147 5.44 0.68 22.50
CA TYR A 147 5.68 -0.39 21.54
C TYR A 147 5.70 -1.73 22.27
N ASP A 148 4.79 -2.62 21.86
CA ASP A 148 4.59 -3.96 22.45
C ASP A 148 4.85 -5.08 21.43
N GLY A 149 5.61 -4.78 20.37
CA GLY A 149 5.96 -5.73 19.32
C GLY A 149 7.21 -6.57 19.65
N PRO A 150 7.75 -7.29 18.65
CA PRO A 150 8.99 -8.04 18.77
C PRO A 150 10.18 -7.18 19.20
N THR A 151 11.27 -7.80 19.64
CA THR A 151 12.51 -7.07 19.95
C THR A 151 12.97 -6.22 18.76
N PRO A 152 13.16 -4.90 18.93
CA PRO A 152 13.62 -4.04 17.85
C PRO A 152 15.01 -4.42 17.33
N ILE A 153 15.22 -4.20 16.03
CA ILE A 153 16.54 -4.29 15.41
C ILE A 153 17.27 -2.97 15.65
N GLN A 154 18.52 -3.04 16.13
CA GLN A 154 19.37 -1.86 16.26
C GLN A 154 20.24 -1.68 15.01
N SER A 155 20.14 -0.53 14.34
CA SER A 155 21.01 -0.16 13.22
C SER A 155 22.41 0.23 13.72
N ALA A 156 23.38 0.25 12.80
CA ALA A 156 24.77 0.59 13.11
C ALA A 156 24.94 2.01 13.70
N ASP A 157 24.03 2.93 13.40
CA ASP A 157 24.00 4.28 13.98
C ASP A 157 23.28 4.35 15.34
N GLY A 158 22.87 3.20 15.88
CA GLY A 158 22.28 3.05 17.20
C GLY A 158 20.77 3.24 17.28
N ARG A 159 20.08 3.55 16.16
CA ARG A 159 18.61 3.63 16.16
C ARG A 159 17.98 2.25 16.28
N TYR A 160 16.78 2.21 16.85
CA TYR A 160 15.99 0.99 16.95
C TYR A 160 14.85 1.04 15.94
N TRP A 161 14.52 -0.11 15.35
CA TRP A 161 13.53 -0.24 14.29
C TRP A 161 12.63 -1.45 14.57
N GLU A 162 11.33 -1.33 14.28
CA GLU A 162 10.46 -2.50 14.31
C GLU A 162 10.87 -3.49 13.20
N PRO A 163 11.12 -4.78 13.51
CA PRO A 163 11.39 -5.79 12.49
C PRO A 163 10.15 -6.06 11.63
N TYR A 164 10.38 -6.41 10.37
CA TYR A 164 9.33 -6.93 9.49
C TYR A 164 9.07 -8.41 9.76
N THR A 165 7.83 -8.86 9.58
CA THR A 165 7.44 -10.26 9.85
C THR A 165 7.71 -11.16 8.64
N ASP A 166 7.88 -12.46 8.88
CA ASP A 166 7.99 -13.45 7.81
C ASP A 166 6.78 -13.42 6.86
N ALA A 167 5.58 -13.20 7.41
CA ALA A 167 4.36 -13.09 6.63
C ALA A 167 4.39 -11.87 5.70
N GLN A 168 4.99 -10.75 6.13
CA GLN A 168 5.22 -9.59 5.28
C GLN A 168 6.17 -9.93 4.14
N TYR A 169 7.32 -10.54 4.42
CA TYR A 169 8.28 -10.93 3.39
C TYR A 169 7.68 -11.92 2.38
N ALA A 170 6.96 -12.94 2.85
CA ALA A 170 6.30 -13.90 1.97
C ALA A 170 5.34 -13.22 0.98
N SER A 171 4.53 -12.27 1.46
CA SER A 171 3.62 -11.51 0.61
C SER A 171 4.34 -10.51 -0.30
N LEU A 172 5.42 -9.89 0.16
CA LEU A 172 6.23 -8.98 -0.66
C LEU A 172 6.91 -9.72 -1.81
N LEU A 173 7.49 -10.90 -1.55
CA LEU A 173 8.07 -11.75 -2.59
C LEU A 173 7.01 -12.16 -3.61
N LYS A 174 5.87 -12.68 -3.14
CA LYS A 174 4.74 -13.05 -4.02
C LYS A 174 4.24 -11.88 -4.85
N LEU A 175 4.09 -10.70 -4.25
CA LEU A 175 3.63 -9.49 -4.93
C LEU A 175 4.63 -9.01 -5.97
N CYS A 176 5.92 -8.98 -5.63
CA CYS A 176 6.95 -8.53 -6.54
C CYS A 176 7.15 -9.51 -7.70
N GLU A 177 7.13 -10.83 -7.46
CA GLU A 177 7.14 -11.84 -8.52
C GLU A 177 5.97 -11.66 -9.50
N TYR A 178 4.77 -11.39 -8.98
CA TYR A 178 3.61 -11.07 -9.82
C TYR A 178 3.82 -9.79 -10.64
N LEU A 179 4.32 -8.73 -10.02
CA LEU A 179 4.52 -7.46 -10.72
C LEU A 179 5.63 -7.55 -11.78
N THR A 180 6.71 -8.30 -11.52
CA THR A 180 7.80 -8.46 -12.50
C THR A 180 7.43 -9.43 -13.63
N SER A 181 6.47 -10.33 -13.44
CA SER A 181 5.96 -11.15 -14.54
C SER A 181 5.04 -10.39 -15.49
N GLU A 182 4.35 -9.35 -15.00
CA GLU A 182 3.37 -8.58 -15.78
C GLU A 182 3.96 -7.29 -16.42
N TYR A 183 5.02 -6.74 -15.84
CA TYR A 183 5.60 -5.48 -16.26
C TYR A 183 7.12 -5.58 -16.36
N GLU A 184 7.72 -4.80 -17.27
CA GLU A 184 9.17 -4.69 -17.45
C GLU A 184 9.81 -3.85 -16.33
N ILE A 185 9.71 -4.37 -15.11
CA ILE A 185 10.28 -3.77 -13.90
C ILE A 185 11.78 -3.99 -13.93
N THR A 186 12.52 -2.90 -13.71
CA THR A 186 13.98 -2.90 -13.70
C THR A 186 14.54 -2.58 -12.32
N HIS A 187 13.77 -1.88 -11.48
CA HIS A 187 14.23 -1.39 -10.18
C HIS A 187 13.26 -1.77 -9.05
N ILE A 188 13.81 -2.28 -7.95
CA ILE A 188 13.12 -2.37 -6.65
C ILE A 188 13.99 -1.68 -5.61
N THR A 189 13.47 -0.64 -4.97
CA THR A 189 14.25 0.20 -4.04
C THR A 189 13.39 0.84 -2.96
N GLY A 190 14.00 1.54 -2.00
CA GLY A 190 13.32 2.22 -0.92
C GLY A 190 12.89 3.65 -1.26
N HIS A 191 11.93 4.19 -0.51
CA HIS A 191 11.55 5.60 -0.64
C HIS A 191 12.69 6.54 -0.26
N SER A 192 13.49 6.16 0.75
CA SER A 192 14.67 6.87 1.22
C SER A 192 15.68 7.16 0.10
N ASP A 193 15.89 6.21 -0.80
CA ASP A 193 16.84 6.29 -1.90
C ASP A 193 16.43 7.28 -2.99
N ILE A 194 15.12 7.36 -3.27
CA ILE A 194 14.58 8.15 -4.38
C ILE A 194 14.14 9.55 -3.99
N ALA A 195 13.97 9.82 -2.69
CA ALA A 195 13.38 11.05 -2.19
C ALA A 195 14.32 12.26 -2.35
N ILE A 196 13.76 13.38 -2.81
CA ILE A 196 14.49 14.65 -2.94
C ILE A 196 13.89 15.70 -1.99
N PRO A 197 14.70 16.47 -1.24
CA PRO A 197 16.15 16.28 -1.07
C PRO A 197 16.47 14.95 -0.38
N GLN A 198 17.71 14.47 -0.55
CA GLN A 198 18.18 13.26 0.12
C GLN A 198 18.06 13.42 1.64
N GLY A 199 17.67 12.34 2.33
CA GLY A 199 17.35 12.35 3.76
C GLY A 199 15.94 12.86 4.11
N ARG A 200 15.11 13.27 3.13
CA ARG A 200 13.69 13.61 3.38
C ARG A 200 12.87 12.41 3.86
N LYS A 201 13.26 11.21 3.46
CA LYS A 201 12.58 9.94 3.74
C LYS A 201 13.59 8.93 4.24
N HIS A 202 13.12 8.00 5.07
CA HIS A 202 13.95 6.98 5.72
C HIS A 202 13.40 5.57 5.51
N ASP A 203 12.26 5.42 4.87
CA ASP A 203 11.61 4.15 4.60
C ASP A 203 12.21 3.42 3.39
N PRO A 204 12.23 2.07 3.40
CA PRO A 204 11.66 1.15 4.41
C PRO A 204 12.54 0.95 5.66
N GLY A 205 13.63 1.71 5.81
CA GLY A 205 14.46 1.73 7.01
C GLY A 205 15.40 0.53 7.15
N ASP A 206 16.29 0.63 8.12
CA ASP A 206 17.41 -0.31 8.28
C ASP A 206 16.97 -1.71 8.75
N ALA A 207 15.75 -1.86 9.26
CA ALA A 207 15.18 -3.16 9.58
C ALA A 207 14.72 -3.96 8.35
N PHE A 208 14.66 -3.34 7.16
CA PHE A 208 14.30 -4.07 5.95
C PHE A 208 15.52 -4.86 5.44
N ALA A 209 15.42 -6.18 5.50
CA ALA A 209 16.45 -7.13 5.11
C ALA A 209 16.53 -7.25 3.59
N TRP A 210 17.16 -6.27 2.96
CA TRP A 210 17.30 -6.21 1.50
C TRP A 210 17.99 -7.42 0.89
N ASP A 211 19.00 -7.98 1.55
CA ASP A 211 19.73 -9.15 1.05
C ASP A 211 18.85 -10.40 1.07
N GLU A 212 18.16 -10.68 2.19
CA GLU A 212 17.20 -11.80 2.28
C GLU A 212 16.05 -11.64 1.27
N PHE A 213 15.51 -10.43 1.14
CA PHE A 213 14.48 -10.14 0.14
C PHE A 213 14.98 -10.36 -1.30
N ARG A 214 16.21 -9.94 -1.60
CA ARG A 214 16.83 -10.14 -2.92
C ARG A 214 17.03 -11.62 -3.22
N GLU A 215 17.51 -12.40 -2.25
CA GLU A 215 17.72 -13.84 -2.39
C GLU A 215 16.41 -14.60 -2.61
N GLY A 216 15.33 -14.15 -1.98
CA GLY A 216 13.99 -14.76 -2.11
C GLY A 216 13.31 -14.53 -3.47
N LEU A 217 13.66 -13.50 -4.21
CA LEU A 217 13.09 -13.25 -5.54
C LEU A 217 13.63 -14.24 -6.56
N LYS A 218 12.76 -14.84 -7.38
CA LYS A 218 13.18 -15.76 -8.45
C LYS A 218 13.57 -15.07 -9.74
N ASP A 219 12.98 -13.91 -10.04
CA ASP A 219 13.23 -13.18 -11.28
C ASP A 219 14.63 -12.54 -11.27
N ARG A 220 15.33 -12.68 -12.39
CA ARG A 220 16.72 -12.26 -12.58
C ARG A 220 16.86 -11.16 -13.64
N LYS A 221 15.76 -10.64 -14.20
CA LYS A 221 15.79 -9.53 -15.17
C LYS A 221 15.89 -8.14 -14.53
N LEU A 222 15.87 -8.08 -13.20
CA LEU A 222 15.97 -6.84 -12.44
C LEU A 222 17.39 -6.26 -12.57
N GLN A 223 17.48 -4.99 -12.93
CA GLN A 223 18.75 -4.26 -12.99
C GLN A 223 19.23 -3.90 -11.58
N HIS A 224 18.31 -3.61 -10.66
CA HIS A 224 18.63 -3.23 -9.30
C HIS A 224 17.59 -3.70 -8.28
N ILE A 225 18.06 -4.24 -7.17
CA ILE A 225 17.27 -4.58 -5.98
C ILE A 225 18.04 -4.12 -4.76
N GLY A 226 17.47 -3.17 -4.01
CA GLY A 226 18.08 -2.69 -2.76
C GLY A 226 18.20 -1.18 -2.68
N PRO A 227 18.96 -0.69 -1.68
CA PRO A 227 19.34 0.72 -1.58
C PRO A 227 20.07 1.17 -2.84
N LEU A 228 19.83 2.39 -3.30
CA LEU A 228 20.57 2.94 -4.44
C LEU A 228 21.87 3.57 -3.93
N GLU A 229 22.95 3.39 -4.69
CA GLU A 229 24.16 4.15 -4.44
C GLU A 229 23.89 5.63 -4.71
N VAL A 230 23.79 6.43 -3.65
CA VAL A 230 23.77 7.87 -3.77
C VAL A 230 25.20 8.31 -4.08
N LYS A 231 25.50 8.58 -5.36
CA LYS A 231 26.73 9.28 -5.72
C LYS A 231 26.76 10.61 -4.96
N LYS A 232 27.68 10.70 -4.00
CA LYS A 232 27.96 11.92 -3.23
C LYS A 232 28.49 13.02 -4.14
#